data_AF-A0A9W8EFW2-F1
#
_entry.id   AF-A0A9W8EFW2-F1
#
_cell.length_a   1.000
_cell.length_b   1.000
_cell.length_c   1.000
_cell.angle_alpha   90.00
_cell.angle_beta   90.00
_cell.angle_gamma   90.00
#
_symmetry.space_group_name_H-M   'P 1'
#
loop_
_entity.id
_entity.type
_entity.pdbx_description
1 polymer ?
#
loop_
_entity_poly.entity_id
_entity_poly.type
_entity_poly.pdbx_seq_one_letter_code
_entity_poly.pdbx_strand_id
1 'polypeptide(L)'
;GKRVADYLEEQYSRYGFFVSANSYFVCPDPVKTDQIFCRIRYGDYEATPSAAERMEFVRTDFGDVLRYPRAIGGFPVSYIRDLTTGFEMHDVDRLPVSSGPLEVSASECQPTFPVSSSSHMLTFETRNGARLTMRTSGTEPKLKYYLEVRNENNDRAAAARDLDIMTRAVANELVRASENGLQ
;
A
#
# COMPACT_ATOMS: atom_id res chain seq x y z
N GLY A 1 3.45 41.07 -11.32
CA GLY A 1 3.45 39.60 -11.46
C GLY A 1 3.66 38.98 -10.10
N LYS A 2 3.07 37.81 -9.83
CA LYS A 2 3.31 37.03 -8.59
C LYS A 2 4.65 36.29 -8.68
N ARG A 3 5.29 35.97 -7.54
CA ARG A 3 6.43 35.03 -7.54
C ARG A 3 5.92 33.61 -7.74
N VAL A 4 6.78 32.73 -8.25
CA VAL A 4 6.47 31.30 -8.43
C VAL A 4 6.07 30.66 -7.09
N ALA A 5 6.78 31.01 -6.00
CA ALA A 5 6.46 30.51 -4.66
C ALA A 5 5.05 30.92 -4.20
N ASP A 6 4.67 32.18 -4.39
CA ASP A 6 3.34 32.68 -4.00
C ASP A 6 2.23 32.00 -4.80
N TYR A 7 2.46 31.77 -6.10
CA TYR A 7 1.51 31.05 -6.95
C TYR A 7 1.36 29.58 -6.52
N LEU A 8 2.46 28.94 -6.12
CA LEU A 8 2.45 27.56 -5.66
C LEU A 8 1.72 27.41 -4.31
N GLU A 9 1.96 28.31 -3.35
CA GLU A 9 1.24 28.35 -2.07
C GLU A 9 -0.26 28.62 -2.26
N GLU A 10 -0.64 29.43 -3.25
CA GLU A 10 -2.04 29.61 -3.64
C GLU A 10 -2.65 28.32 -4.20
N GLN A 11 -1.91 27.56 -5.03
CA GLN A 11 -2.39 26.27 -5.52
C GLN A 11 -2.55 25.26 -4.38
N TYR A 12 -1.61 25.18 -3.46
CA TYR A 12 -1.73 24.28 -2.30
C TYR A 12 -2.89 24.66 -1.38
N SER A 13 -3.10 25.95 -1.15
CA SER A 13 -4.25 26.44 -0.37
C SER A 13 -5.58 26.05 -1.02
N ARG A 14 -5.63 26.05 -2.37
CA ARG A 14 -6.85 25.73 -3.13
C ARG A 14 -7.12 24.23 -3.26
N TYR A 15 -6.08 23.43 -3.50
CA TYR A 15 -6.24 22.03 -3.92
C TYR A 15 -5.79 21.01 -2.86
N GLY A 16 -4.98 21.43 -1.90
CA GLY A 16 -4.37 20.53 -0.93
C GLY A 16 -2.85 20.66 -0.89
N PHE A 17 -2.26 20.51 0.30
CA PHE A 17 -0.85 20.23 0.50
C PHE A 17 -0.65 18.72 0.40
N PHE A 18 0.15 18.32 -0.58
CA PHE A 18 0.58 16.95 -0.77
C PHE A 18 2.06 16.87 -0.43
N VAL A 19 2.40 15.99 0.49
CA VAL A 19 3.80 15.66 0.80
C VAL A 19 4.08 14.25 0.33
N SER A 20 5.28 14.01 -0.19
CA SER A 20 5.63 12.70 -0.75
C SER A 20 6.99 12.21 -0.30
N ALA A 21 7.12 10.89 -0.24
CA ALA A 21 8.35 10.16 -0.02
C ALA A 21 8.45 9.07 -1.10
N ASN A 22 9.42 9.21 -2.00
CA ASN A 22 9.65 8.26 -3.07
C ASN A 22 11.05 7.69 -2.89
N SER A 23 11.14 6.38 -2.69
CA SER A 23 12.42 5.72 -2.45
C SER A 23 12.39 4.28 -2.94
N TYR A 24 13.44 3.54 -2.65
CA TYR A 24 13.59 2.14 -2.99
C TYR A 24 14.43 1.42 -1.95
N PHE A 25 14.22 0.11 -1.87
CA PHE A 25 15.10 -0.82 -1.18
C PHE A 25 15.93 -1.57 -2.21
N VAL A 26 17.22 -1.74 -1.96
CA VAL A 26 18.07 -2.58 -2.80
C VAL A 26 17.87 -4.03 -2.40
N CYS A 27 17.30 -4.84 -3.30
CA CYS A 27 17.05 -6.26 -3.10
C CYS A 27 17.60 -7.05 -4.31
N PRO A 28 18.86 -7.52 -4.26
CA PRO A 28 19.50 -8.30 -5.33
C PRO A 28 18.86 -9.68 -5.55
N ASP A 29 18.17 -10.19 -4.53
CA ASP A 29 17.53 -11.49 -4.55
C ASP A 29 16.07 -11.37 -5.03
N PRO A 30 15.75 -11.81 -6.27
CA PRO A 30 14.37 -11.77 -6.77
C PRO A 30 13.45 -12.69 -5.97
N VAL A 31 13.94 -13.82 -5.46
CA VAL A 31 13.14 -14.74 -4.64
C VAL A 31 12.71 -14.06 -3.34
N LYS A 32 13.61 -13.30 -2.72
CA LYS A 32 13.27 -12.51 -1.52
C LYS A 32 12.24 -11.42 -1.83
N THR A 33 12.37 -10.77 -2.98
CA THR A 33 11.39 -9.77 -3.42
C THR A 33 10.01 -10.41 -3.57
N ASP A 34 9.93 -11.58 -4.20
CA ASP A 34 8.69 -12.33 -4.35
C ASP A 34 8.13 -12.74 -2.99
N GLN A 35 8.97 -13.21 -2.06
CA GLN A 35 8.57 -13.56 -0.70
C GLN A 35 7.98 -12.36 0.06
N ILE A 36 8.58 -11.17 -0.05
CA ILE A 36 8.06 -9.94 0.58
C ILE A 36 6.66 -9.64 0.06
N PHE A 37 6.48 -9.61 -1.26
CA PHE A 37 5.17 -9.31 -1.84
C PHE A 37 4.14 -10.41 -1.58
N CYS A 38 4.53 -11.69 -1.63
CA CYS A 38 3.69 -12.81 -1.24
C CYS A 38 3.22 -12.68 0.21
N ARG A 39 4.10 -12.33 1.15
CA ARG A 39 3.71 -12.07 2.54
C ARG A 39 2.72 -10.92 2.66
N ILE A 40 2.92 -9.82 1.93
CA ILE A 40 1.96 -8.70 1.93
C ILE A 40 0.59 -9.15 1.40
N ARG A 41 0.54 -10.08 0.45
CA ARG A 41 -0.71 -10.58 -0.14
C ARG A 41 -1.39 -11.68 0.66
N TYR A 42 -0.64 -12.58 1.28
CA TYR A 42 -1.16 -13.84 1.81
C TYR A 42 -0.97 -13.99 3.32
N GLY A 43 -0.26 -13.05 3.95
CA GLY A 43 0.13 -13.10 5.35
C GLY A 43 1.34 -13.98 5.61
N ASP A 44 1.75 -14.07 6.87
CA ASP A 44 2.73 -15.05 7.34
C ASP A 44 2.06 -16.42 7.48
N TYR A 45 2.76 -17.49 7.12
CA TYR A 45 2.25 -18.87 7.23
C TYR A 45 2.03 -19.28 8.69
N GLU A 46 2.88 -18.79 9.60
CA GLU A 46 2.73 -18.99 11.03
C GLU A 46 1.96 -17.81 11.63
N ALA A 47 0.64 -17.97 11.72
CA ALA A 47 -0.24 -17.03 12.41
C ALA A 47 0.13 -16.99 13.90
N THR A 48 1.12 -16.18 14.27
CA THR A 48 1.30 -15.80 15.66
C THR A 48 0.24 -14.76 16.03
N PRO A 49 -0.31 -14.76 17.25
CA PRO A 49 -1.30 -13.77 17.71
C PRO A 49 -0.81 -12.31 17.68
N SER A 50 0.46 -12.06 17.33
CA SER A 50 1.08 -10.73 17.21
C SER A 50 1.10 -10.18 15.77
N ALA A 51 0.67 -10.96 14.78
CA ALA A 51 0.59 -10.49 13.41
C ALA A 51 -0.54 -9.44 13.27
N ALA A 52 -0.22 -8.27 12.71
CA ALA A 52 -1.18 -7.20 12.47
C ALA A 52 -2.45 -7.75 11.80
N GLU A 53 -3.62 -7.30 12.26
CA GLU A 53 -4.90 -7.78 11.77
C GLU A 53 -4.99 -7.66 10.24
N ARG A 54 -5.55 -8.69 9.59
CA ARG A 54 -5.65 -8.76 8.14
C ARG A 54 -7.11 -8.87 7.70
N MET A 55 -7.39 -8.38 6.51
CA MET A 55 -8.63 -8.63 5.80
C MET A 55 -8.45 -9.88 4.95
N GLU A 56 -9.41 -10.79 4.97
CA GLU A 56 -9.36 -12.02 4.19
C GLU A 56 -10.41 -11.98 3.07
N PHE A 57 -9.96 -12.19 1.84
CA PHE A 57 -10.79 -12.24 0.63
C PHE A 57 -10.65 -13.61 -0.01
N VAL A 58 -11.69 -14.43 0.07
CA VAL A 58 -11.75 -15.74 -0.58
C VAL A 58 -12.14 -15.53 -2.03
N ARG A 59 -11.21 -15.75 -2.94
CA ARG A 59 -11.46 -15.54 -4.37
C ARG A 59 -12.02 -16.80 -4.99
N THR A 60 -13.33 -16.86 -5.16
CA THR A 60 -14.05 -18.07 -5.58
C THR A 60 -13.60 -18.59 -6.94
N ASP A 61 -13.28 -17.70 -7.88
CA ASP A 61 -12.80 -18.06 -9.22
C ASP A 61 -11.34 -18.57 -9.25
N PHE A 62 -10.53 -18.23 -8.23
CA PHE A 62 -9.10 -18.55 -8.19
C PHE A 62 -8.76 -19.65 -7.19
N GLY A 63 -9.63 -19.91 -6.21
CA GLY A 63 -9.43 -20.91 -5.17
C GLY A 63 -8.37 -20.53 -4.12
N ASP A 64 -8.00 -19.25 -4.02
CA ASP A 64 -7.06 -18.75 -3.02
C ASP A 64 -7.70 -17.72 -2.07
N VAL A 65 -6.94 -17.34 -1.04
CA VAL A 65 -7.37 -16.37 -0.03
C VAL A 65 -6.33 -15.26 0.07
N LEU A 66 -6.69 -14.06 -0.37
CA LEU A 66 -5.86 -12.87 -0.17
C LEU A 66 -6.04 -12.37 1.26
N ARG A 67 -4.92 -12.11 1.95
CA ARG A 67 -4.86 -11.56 3.30
C ARG A 67 -4.07 -10.26 3.28
N TYR A 68 -4.72 -9.11 3.09
CA TYR A 68 -4.06 -7.80 3.10
C TYR A 68 -4.09 -7.16 4.50
N PRO A 69 -3.13 -6.29 4.86
CA PRO A 69 -3.13 -5.64 6.18
C PRO A 69 -4.35 -4.73 6.35
N ARG A 70 -5.00 -4.74 7.53
CA ARG A 70 -6.12 -3.82 7.87
C ARG A 70 -5.66 -2.38 8.06
N ALA A 71 -4.41 -2.21 8.46
CA ALA A 71 -3.81 -0.90 8.69
C ALA A 71 -2.34 -0.91 8.28
N ILE A 72 -1.82 0.26 7.92
CA ILE A 72 -0.39 0.51 7.67
C ILE A 72 0.00 1.70 8.53
N GLY A 73 1.01 1.55 9.38
CA GLY A 73 1.41 2.63 10.30
C GLY A 73 0.31 3.01 11.28
N GLY A 74 -0.61 2.09 11.58
CA GLY A 74 -1.79 2.32 12.42
C GLY A 74 -2.98 2.98 11.71
N PHE A 75 -2.85 3.37 10.43
CA PHE A 75 -3.94 3.97 9.66
C PHE A 75 -4.73 2.92 8.90
N PRO A 76 -6.08 2.87 9.04
CA PRO A 76 -6.90 1.89 8.33
C PRO A 76 -6.72 1.98 6.81
N VAL A 77 -6.51 0.83 6.18
CA VAL A 77 -6.48 0.69 4.72
C VAL A 77 -7.89 0.80 4.19
N SER A 78 -8.17 1.79 3.36
CA SER A 78 -9.48 2.02 2.75
C SER A 78 -9.57 1.56 1.31
N TYR A 79 -8.44 1.33 0.65
CA TYR A 79 -8.41 0.92 -0.74
C TYR A 79 -7.21 0.01 -1.02
N ILE A 80 -7.43 -0.97 -1.88
CA ILE A 80 -6.40 -1.91 -2.34
C ILE A 80 -6.50 -2.06 -3.85
N ARG A 81 -5.36 -2.02 -4.54
CA ARG A 81 -5.21 -2.49 -5.92
C ARG A 81 -3.94 -3.28 -6.08
N ASP A 82 -4.07 -4.52 -6.52
CA ASP A 82 -2.98 -5.42 -6.85
C ASP A 82 -3.04 -5.80 -8.33
N LEU A 83 -2.17 -5.18 -9.13
CA LEU A 83 -2.08 -5.46 -10.56
C LEU A 83 -1.23 -6.70 -10.86
N THR A 84 -0.75 -7.41 -9.84
CA THR A 84 -0.11 -8.72 -10.02
C THR A 84 -1.14 -9.84 -9.98
N THR A 85 -2.04 -9.81 -9.01
CA THR A 85 -3.05 -10.87 -8.82
C THR A 85 -4.40 -10.55 -9.46
N GLY A 86 -4.60 -9.29 -9.89
CA GLY A 86 -5.86 -8.86 -10.50
C GLY A 86 -6.95 -8.61 -9.47
N PHE A 87 -6.65 -7.83 -8.44
CA PHE A 87 -7.59 -7.50 -7.36
C PHE A 87 -7.67 -5.99 -7.14
N GLU A 88 -8.86 -5.42 -7.07
CA GLU A 88 -9.11 -4.02 -6.74
C GLU A 88 -10.39 -3.89 -5.92
N MET A 89 -10.33 -3.18 -4.79
CA MET A 89 -11.49 -2.95 -3.94
C MET A 89 -11.37 -1.62 -3.16
N HIS A 90 -12.50 -0.94 -3.03
CA HIS A 90 -12.66 0.32 -2.28
C HIS A 90 -13.40 0.09 -0.96
N ASP A 91 -13.28 1.06 -0.06
CA ASP A 91 -13.94 1.10 1.26
C ASP A 91 -13.75 -0.20 2.08
N VAL A 92 -12.59 -0.83 1.95
CA VAL A 92 -12.32 -2.15 2.56
C VAL A 92 -12.30 -2.10 4.10
N ASP A 93 -12.00 -0.95 4.69
CA ASP A 93 -12.08 -0.71 6.13
C ASP A 93 -13.51 -0.66 6.66
N ARG A 94 -14.51 -0.42 5.78
CA ARG A 94 -15.93 -0.41 6.15
C ARG A 94 -16.56 -1.80 6.09
N LEU A 95 -15.82 -2.80 5.63
CA LEU A 95 -16.26 -4.17 5.62
C LEU A 95 -16.42 -4.67 7.08
N PRO A 96 -17.51 -5.38 7.40
CA PRO A 96 -17.79 -5.82 8.75
C PRO A 96 -16.67 -6.72 9.28
N VAL A 97 -16.11 -6.36 10.44
CA VAL A 97 -15.00 -7.06 11.09
C VAL A 97 -15.41 -8.47 11.58
N SER A 98 -16.71 -8.70 11.80
CA SER A 98 -17.26 -9.92 12.41
C SER A 98 -17.63 -11.04 11.42
N SER A 99 -17.41 -10.87 10.11
CA SER A 99 -18.03 -11.73 9.10
C SER A 99 -17.17 -12.91 8.62
N GLY A 100 -16.00 -13.14 9.24
CA GLY A 100 -15.04 -14.11 8.70
C GLY A 100 -14.48 -13.65 7.35
N PRO A 101 -13.90 -14.57 6.56
CA PRO A 101 -13.41 -14.25 5.23
C PRO A 101 -14.53 -13.77 4.30
N LEU A 102 -14.29 -12.70 3.53
CA LEU A 102 -15.23 -12.20 2.54
C LEU A 102 -15.06 -12.98 1.23
N GLU A 103 -16.10 -13.69 0.79
CA GLU A 103 -16.11 -14.28 -0.54
C GLU A 103 -16.28 -13.20 -1.61
N VAL A 104 -15.43 -13.25 -2.64
CA VAL A 104 -15.43 -12.33 -3.78
C VAL A 104 -15.17 -13.09 -5.08
N SER A 105 -15.82 -12.67 -6.15
CA SER A 105 -15.54 -13.13 -7.51
C SER A 105 -14.60 -12.16 -8.24
N ALA A 106 -13.94 -12.65 -9.29
CA ALA A 106 -13.07 -11.89 -10.16
C ALA A 106 -13.80 -10.69 -10.79
N SER A 107 -15.08 -10.83 -11.15
CA SER A 107 -15.88 -9.76 -11.74
C SER A 107 -16.22 -8.64 -10.76
N GLU A 108 -16.27 -8.92 -9.45
CA GLU A 108 -16.54 -7.93 -8.41
C GLU A 108 -15.30 -7.12 -8.02
N CYS A 109 -14.12 -7.72 -8.12
CA CYS A 109 -12.86 -7.12 -7.68
C CYS A 109 -11.85 -6.92 -8.82
N GLN A 110 -12.32 -6.83 -10.07
CA GLN A 110 -11.42 -6.67 -11.22
C GLN A 110 -10.81 -5.27 -11.26
N PRO A 111 -9.47 -5.14 -11.42
CA PRO A 111 -8.86 -3.84 -11.64
C PRO A 111 -9.25 -3.22 -12.98
N THR A 112 -9.37 -1.89 -13.00
CA THR A 112 -9.57 -1.16 -14.27
C THR A 112 -8.30 -1.15 -15.15
N PHE A 113 -7.12 -1.30 -14.53
CA PHE A 113 -5.84 -1.28 -15.24
C PHE A 113 -5.37 -2.68 -15.63
N PRO A 114 -4.50 -2.81 -16.65
CA PRO A 114 -3.95 -4.09 -17.07
C PRO A 114 -3.22 -4.82 -15.93
N VAL A 115 -3.49 -6.13 -15.83
CA VAL A 115 -2.86 -7.02 -14.86
C VAL A 115 -1.61 -7.65 -15.47
N SER A 116 -0.53 -7.72 -14.71
CA SER A 116 0.73 -8.36 -15.08
C SER A 116 1.22 -9.25 -13.94
N SER A 117 0.99 -10.56 -14.07
CA SER A 117 1.42 -11.54 -13.06
C SER A 117 2.95 -11.67 -12.93
N SER A 118 3.69 -11.26 -13.96
CA SER A 118 5.16 -11.28 -14.00
C SER A 118 5.82 -10.04 -13.38
N SER A 119 5.05 -9.10 -12.82
CA SER A 119 5.59 -7.89 -12.19
C SER A 119 4.79 -7.50 -10.96
N HIS A 120 5.49 -7.28 -9.85
CA HIS A 120 4.85 -6.80 -8.63
C HIS A 120 4.44 -5.34 -8.73
N MET A 121 3.16 -5.06 -8.50
CA MET A 121 2.61 -3.71 -8.37
C MET A 121 1.39 -3.71 -7.46
N LEU A 122 1.53 -3.11 -6.28
CA LEU A 122 0.54 -3.08 -5.23
C LEU A 122 0.31 -1.65 -4.77
N THR A 123 -0.95 -1.23 -4.65
CA THR A 123 -1.34 0.10 -4.21
C THR A 123 -2.30 0.01 -3.05
N PHE A 124 -2.08 0.86 -2.05
CA PHE A 124 -2.95 1.06 -0.91
C PHE A 124 -3.34 2.53 -0.80
N GLU A 125 -4.56 2.80 -0.33
CA GLU A 125 -4.87 4.08 0.32
C GLU A 125 -5.27 3.84 1.77
N THR A 126 -4.95 4.79 2.64
CA THR A 126 -5.28 4.75 4.06
C THR A 126 -6.05 5.99 4.49
N ARG A 127 -6.81 5.89 5.59
CA ARG A 127 -7.74 6.94 6.05
C ARG A 127 -7.09 8.26 6.49
N ASN A 128 -5.78 8.32 6.70
CA ASN A 128 -5.04 9.58 6.85
C ASN A 128 -4.76 10.30 5.52
N GLY A 129 -5.34 9.83 4.40
CA GLY A 129 -5.17 10.41 3.08
C GLY A 129 -3.84 10.04 2.42
N ALA A 130 -3.23 8.92 2.83
CA ALA A 130 -2.04 8.41 2.16
C ALA A 130 -2.39 7.55 0.95
N ARG A 131 -1.57 7.63 -0.10
CA ARG A 131 -1.57 6.73 -1.24
C ARG A 131 -0.17 6.16 -1.43
N LEU A 132 -0.05 4.85 -1.28
CA LEU A 132 1.21 4.10 -1.38
C LEU A 132 1.15 3.18 -2.59
N THR A 133 2.10 3.28 -3.51
CA THR A 133 2.31 2.29 -4.58
C THR A 133 3.70 1.66 -4.44
N MET A 134 3.75 0.34 -4.27
CA MET A 134 4.97 -0.46 -4.25
C MET A 134 5.09 -1.25 -5.55
N ARG A 135 6.30 -1.31 -6.13
CA ARG A 135 6.55 -2.06 -7.36
C ARG A 135 7.96 -2.61 -7.45
N THR A 136 8.11 -3.65 -8.26
CA THR A 136 9.42 -4.11 -8.73
C THR A 136 9.96 -3.21 -9.84
N SER A 137 11.28 -3.14 -9.94
CA SER A 137 11.98 -2.60 -11.09
C SER A 137 12.29 -3.73 -12.08
N GLY A 138 11.97 -3.56 -13.35
CA GLY A 138 12.12 -4.64 -14.35
C GLY A 138 13.58 -4.99 -14.67
N THR A 139 14.50 -4.03 -14.54
CA THR A 139 15.92 -4.19 -14.92
C THR A 139 16.90 -3.91 -13.77
N GLU A 140 16.40 -3.47 -12.62
CA GLU A 140 17.24 -3.14 -11.46
C GLU A 140 16.81 -4.00 -10.27
N PRO A 141 17.73 -4.40 -9.37
CA PRO A 141 17.40 -5.14 -8.15
C PRO A 141 16.78 -4.21 -7.08
N LYS A 142 15.66 -3.55 -7.42
CA LYS A 142 15.04 -2.51 -6.61
C LYS A 142 13.57 -2.80 -6.37
N LEU A 143 13.16 -2.76 -5.10
CA LEU A 143 11.77 -2.61 -4.69
C LEU A 143 11.51 -1.12 -4.51
N LYS A 144 10.78 -0.50 -5.43
CA LYS A 144 10.47 0.93 -5.41
C LYS A 144 9.14 1.17 -4.71
N TYR A 145 9.02 2.27 -3.98
CA TYR A 145 7.74 2.75 -3.49
C TYR A 145 7.58 4.25 -3.74
N TYR A 146 6.32 4.64 -3.96
CA TYR A 146 5.88 6.01 -4.10
C TYR A 146 4.78 6.22 -3.06
N LEU A 147 5.03 7.13 -2.13
CA LEU A 147 4.11 7.44 -1.04
C LEU A 147 3.79 8.92 -1.11
N GLU A 148 2.51 9.25 -1.13
CA GLU A 148 1.99 10.60 -1.00
C GLU A 148 1.00 10.63 0.17
N VAL A 149 0.97 11.74 0.91
CA VAL A 149 -0.01 11.99 1.96
C VAL A 149 -0.62 13.37 1.78
N ARG A 150 -1.96 13.42 1.84
CA ARG A 150 -2.74 14.65 1.90
C ARG A 150 -3.57 14.65 3.17
N ASN A 151 -3.42 15.68 3.99
CA ASN A 151 -4.30 15.87 5.13
C ASN A 151 -5.63 16.51 4.68
N GLU A 152 -6.76 15.97 5.15
CA GLU A 152 -8.10 16.45 4.78
C GLU A 152 -8.35 17.92 5.16
N ASN A 153 -7.74 18.38 6.25
CA ASN A 153 -7.85 19.76 6.74
C ASN A 153 -6.79 20.69 6.13
N ASN A 154 -6.04 20.23 5.13
CA ASN A 154 -4.95 20.97 4.52
C ASN A 154 -3.82 21.35 5.51
N ASP A 155 -3.66 20.60 6.60
CA ASP A 155 -2.56 20.79 7.56
C ASP A 155 -1.27 20.15 7.05
N ARG A 156 -0.37 20.99 6.54
CA ARG A 156 0.95 20.59 6.03
C ARG A 156 1.81 19.89 7.08
N ALA A 157 1.75 20.32 8.34
CA ALA A 157 2.55 19.73 9.40
C ALA A 157 2.00 18.36 9.82
N ALA A 158 0.67 18.19 9.85
CA ALA A 158 0.04 16.89 10.05
C ALA A 158 0.40 15.93 8.91
N ALA A 159 0.25 16.37 7.65
CA ALA A 159 0.61 15.55 6.49
C ALA A 159 2.07 15.09 6.54
N ALA A 160 3.00 15.97 6.95
CA ALA A 160 4.41 15.62 7.09
C ALA A 160 4.68 14.59 8.21
N ARG A 161 3.97 14.68 9.34
CA ARG A 161 4.07 13.68 10.42
C ARG A 161 3.52 12.33 9.98
N ASP A 162 2.38 12.33 9.30
CA ASP A 162 1.74 11.12 8.79
C ASP A 162 2.60 10.45 7.70
N LEU A 163 3.27 11.25 6.85
CA LEU A 163 4.24 10.77 5.87
C LEU A 163 5.44 10.06 6.53
N ASP A 164 5.97 10.60 7.63
CA ASP A 164 7.05 9.98 8.38
C ASP A 164 6.62 8.63 8.99
N ILE A 165 5.44 8.59 9.62
CA ILE A 165 4.86 7.36 10.18
C ILE A 165 4.69 6.30 9.07
N MET A 166 4.06 6.67 7.96
CA MET A 166 3.82 5.79 6.82
C MET A 166 5.14 5.32 6.18
N THR A 167 6.14 6.18 6.06
CA THR A 167 7.47 5.80 5.53
C THR A 167 8.13 4.75 6.40
N ARG A 168 8.08 4.92 7.73
CA ARG A 168 8.58 3.92 8.67
C ARG A 168 7.77 2.62 8.59
N ALA A 169 6.45 2.69 8.42
CA ALA A 169 5.60 1.52 8.27
C ALA A 169 5.88 0.74 6.98
N VAL A 170 6.17 1.43 5.86
CA VAL A 170 6.62 0.77 4.62
C VAL A 170 7.88 -0.06 4.90
N ALA A 171 8.88 0.51 5.57
CA ALA A 171 10.12 -0.17 5.87
C ALA A 171 9.93 -1.32 6.89
N ASN A 172 9.20 -1.08 7.98
CA ASN A 172 9.16 -1.97 9.14
C ASN A 172 8.03 -3.01 9.07
N GLU A 173 6.86 -2.67 8.53
CA GLU A 173 5.68 -3.55 8.51
C GLU A 173 5.57 -4.28 7.16
N LEU A 174 5.63 -3.52 6.06
CA LEU A 174 5.39 -4.05 4.72
C LEU A 174 6.62 -4.69 4.10
N VAL A 175 7.79 -4.04 4.17
CA VAL A 175 9.03 -4.61 3.63
C VAL A 175 9.77 -5.45 4.67
N ARG A 176 9.62 -5.13 5.97
CA ARG A 176 10.44 -5.69 7.05
C ARG A 176 11.93 -5.63 6.67
N ALA A 177 12.39 -4.44 6.28
CA ALA A 177 13.68 -4.23 5.63
C ALA A 177 14.84 -4.81 6.45
N SER A 178 14.87 -4.54 7.77
CA SER A 178 15.91 -5.07 8.66
C SER A 178 15.94 -6.60 8.71
N GLU A 179 14.78 -7.26 8.81
CA GLU A 179 14.68 -8.74 8.83
C GLU A 179 15.10 -9.34 7.48
N ASN A 180 14.80 -8.64 6.39
CA ASN A 180 15.16 -9.05 5.04
C ASN A 180 16.59 -8.65 4.65
N GLY A 181 17.31 -7.95 5.51
CA GLY A 181 18.67 -7.46 5.25
C GLY A 181 18.74 -6.44 4.11
N LEU A 182 17.71 -5.60 3.97
CA LEU A 182 17.59 -4.57 2.94
C LEU A 182 17.95 -3.20 3.50
N GLN A 183 18.50 -2.35 2.62
CA GLN A 183 18.82 -0.94 2.87
C GLN A 183 18.03 -0.06 1.91
#